data_AF-A0A4Q3ZDV0-F1
#
_entry.id   AF-A0A4Q3ZDV0-F1
#
_cell.length_a   1.000
_cell.length_b   1.000
_cell.length_c   1.000
_cell.angle_alpha   90.00
_cell.angle_beta   90.00
_cell.angle_gamma   90.00
#
_symmetry.space_group_name_H-M   'P 1'
#
loop_
_entity.id
_entity.type
_entity.pdbx_description
1 polymer ?
#
loop_
_entity_poly.entity_id
_entity_poly.type
_entity_poly.pdbx_seq_one_letter_code
_entity_poly.pdbx_strand_id
1 'polypeptide(L)' 'MSSSSPGASPTSAPRRLPLHWLGVLPFAAFVLLFLILPTFKIVLGAFQTPEGGLTLENVAGLFTP' A
#
# COMPACT_ATOMS: atom_id res chain seq x y z
N MET A 1 -54.27 -25.40 -24.93
CA MET A 1 -53.34 -26.01 -23.96
C MET A 1 -51.99 -25.35 -24.17
N SER A 2 -51.70 -24.27 -23.43
CA SER A 2 -50.44 -23.53 -23.54
C SER A 2 -49.47 -24.06 -22.49
N SER A 3 -48.40 -24.70 -22.92
CA SER A 3 -47.31 -25.16 -22.06
C SER A 3 -46.38 -23.98 -21.74
N SER A 4 -46.47 -23.48 -20.51
CA SER A 4 -45.49 -22.55 -19.94
C SER A 4 -44.17 -23.30 -19.68
N SER A 5 -43.12 -22.97 -20.44
CA SER A 5 -41.77 -23.48 -20.24
C SER A 5 -41.18 -22.87 -18.97
N PRO A 6 -40.67 -23.65 -18.00
CA PRO A 6 -40.02 -23.07 -16.82
C PRO A 6 -38.72 -22.40 -17.25
N GLY A 7 -38.62 -21.09 -17.00
CA GLY A 7 -37.37 -20.35 -17.17
C GLY A 7 -36.32 -20.92 -16.23
N ALA A 8 -35.23 -21.44 -16.79
CA ALA A 8 -34.09 -21.86 -16.00
C ALA A 8 -33.46 -20.63 -15.33
N SER A 9 -33.52 -20.56 -14.00
CA SER A 9 -32.83 -19.54 -13.22
C SER A 9 -31.32 -19.66 -13.42
N PRO A 10 -30.58 -18.58 -13.67
CA PRO A 10 -29.13 -18.66 -13.73
C PRO A 10 -28.57 -19.01 -12.34
N THR A 11 -28.02 -20.21 -12.21
CA THR A 11 -27.24 -20.59 -11.03
C THR A 11 -26.02 -19.68 -10.94
N SER A 12 -26.00 -18.75 -9.98
CA SER A 12 -24.86 -17.91 -9.69
C SER A 12 -23.62 -18.77 -9.46
N ALA A 13 -22.65 -18.71 -10.38
CA ALA A 13 -21.40 -19.42 -10.24
C ALA A 13 -20.60 -18.88 -9.04
N PRO A 14 -19.96 -19.73 -8.23
CA PRO A 14 -19.16 -19.27 -7.10
C PRO A 14 -17.96 -18.47 -7.61
N ARG A 15 -17.85 -17.21 -7.15
CA ARG A 15 -16.73 -16.33 -7.45
C ARG A 15 -15.47 -16.87 -6.77
N ARG A 16 -14.54 -17.42 -7.56
CA ARG A 16 -13.26 -17.91 -7.06
C ARG A 16 -12.36 -16.74 -6.69
N LEU A 17 -11.75 -16.81 -5.50
CA LEU A 17 -10.79 -15.81 -5.04
C LEU A 17 -9.47 -15.99 -5.83
N PRO A 18 -8.83 -14.90 -6.31
CA PRO A 18 -7.60 -14.99 -7.08
C PRO A 18 -6.36 -15.21 -6.19
N LEU A 19 -6.23 -16.38 -5.57
CA LEU A 19 -5.11 -16.71 -4.67
C LEU A 19 -3.72 -16.78 -5.35
N HIS A 20 -3.65 -16.69 -6.68
CA HIS A 20 -2.39 -16.77 -7.44
C HIS A 20 -1.40 -15.64 -7.11
N TRP A 21 -1.86 -14.48 -6.61
CA TRP A 21 -1.00 -13.37 -6.19
C TRP A 21 -0.37 -13.57 -4.79
N LEU A 22 -0.77 -14.59 -4.03
CA LEU A 22 -0.27 -14.78 -2.67
C LEU A 22 1.24 -15.08 -2.62
N GLY A 23 1.78 -15.66 -3.70
CA GLY A 23 3.21 -15.93 -3.83
C GLY A 23 4.07 -14.66 -3.97
N VAL A 24 3.55 -13.59 -4.58
CA VAL A 24 4.30 -12.32 -4.74
C VAL A 24 4.16 -11.41 -3.52
N LEU A 25 3.11 -11.58 -2.72
CA LEU A 25 2.85 -10.78 -1.53
C LEU A 25 4.04 -10.67 -0.55
N PRO A 26 4.73 -11.76 -0.14
CA PRO A 26 5.87 -11.65 0.78
C PRO A 26 7.05 -10.86 0.17
N PHE A 27 7.30 -11.02 -1.14
CA PHE A 27 8.33 -10.26 -1.83
C PHE A 27 7.97 -8.77 -1.93
N ALA A 28 6.74 -8.45 -2.29
CA ALA A 28 6.27 -7.06 -2.36
C ALA A 28 6.32 -6.39 -0.98
N ALA A 29 5.90 -7.10 0.07
CA ALA A 29 6.01 -6.61 1.45
C ALA A 29 7.48 -6.35 1.84
N PHE A 30 8.38 -7.27 1.50
CA PHE A 30 9.81 -7.09 1.74
C PHE A 30 10.37 -5.85 1.04
N VAL A 31 10.09 -5.69 -0.26
CA VAL A 31 10.50 -4.52 -1.04
C VAL A 31 9.92 -3.24 -0.43
N LEU A 32 8.62 -3.20 -0.13
CA LEU A 32 7.99 -2.03 0.49
C LEU A 32 8.64 -1.68 1.83
N LEU A 33 8.83 -2.65 2.72
CA LEU A 33 9.48 -2.41 4.01
C LEU A 33 10.92 -1.93 3.82
N PHE A 34 11.66 -2.57 2.91
CA PHE A 34 13.05 -2.26 2.65
C PHE A 34 13.24 -0.89 2.02
N LEU A 35 12.32 -0.42 1.17
CA LEU A 35 12.39 0.93 0.61
C LEU A 35 11.88 1.98 1.61
N ILE A 36 10.72 1.73 2.22
CA ILE A 36 10.03 2.75 3.01
C ILE A 36 10.73 3.00 4.36
N LEU A 37 11.21 1.96 5.03
CA LEU A 37 11.85 2.09 6.34
C LEU A 37 13.11 3.00 6.32
N PRO A 38 14.10 2.80 5.43
CA PRO A 38 15.24 3.71 5.35
C PRO A 38 14.87 5.11 4.84
N THR A 39 13.88 5.23 3.95
CA THR A 39 13.39 6.56 3.54
C THR A 39 12.85 7.34 4.73
N PHE A 40 12.06 6.70 5.60
CA PHE A 40 11.56 7.35 6.81
C PHE A 40 12.68 7.79 7.76
N LYS A 41 13.78 7.05 7.86
CA LYS A 41 14.94 7.45 8.70
C LYS A 41 15.51 8.79 8.26
N ILE A 42 15.63 9.03 6.94
CA ILE A 42 16.14 10.28 6.39
C ILE A 42 15.12 11.41 6.57
N VAL A 43 13.85 11.14 6.27
CA VAL A 43 12.76 12.12 6.42
C VAL A 43 12.68 12.61 7.86
N LEU A 44 12.66 11.71 8.84
CA LEU A 44 12.62 12.07 10.25
C LEU A 44 13.87 12.83 10.68
N GLY A 45 15.06 12.40 10.24
CA GLY A 45 16.32 13.09 10.53
C GLY A 45 16.36 14.52 9.99
N ALA A 46 15.74 14.80 8.84
CA ALA A 46 15.65 16.15 8.28
C ALA A 46 14.84 17.13 9.14
N PHE A 47 13.94 16.60 9.98
CA PHE A 47 13.11 17.37 10.89
C PHE A 47 13.49 17.19 12.36
N GLN A 48 14.65 16.60 12.66
CA GLN A 48 15.14 16.40 14.03
C GLN A 48 16.38 17.25 14.32
N THR A 49 16.48 17.82 15.53
CA THR A 49 17.71 18.44 16.04
C THR A 49 18.68 17.36 16.53
N PRO A 50 19.98 17.67 16.73
CA PRO A 50 20.93 16.73 17.32
C PRO A 50 20.51 16.23 18.72
N GLU A 51 19.73 17.03 19.45
CA GLU A 51 19.17 16.70 20.78
C GLU A 51 17.86 15.89 20.68
N GLY A 52 17.36 15.63 19.46
CA GLY A 52 16.16 14.84 19.18
C GLY A 52 14.84 15.61 19.14
N GLY A 53 14.88 16.94 19.22
CA GLY A 53 13.68 17.80 19.09
C GLY A 53 13.21 17.91 17.64
N LEU A 54 11.97 18.34 17.39
CA LEU A 54 11.52 18.64 16.03
C LEU A 54 12.00 20.03 15.58
N THR A 55 12.46 20.16 14.34
CA THR A 55 12.96 21.41 13.77
C THR A 55 12.59 21.60 12.29
N LEU A 56 12.52 22.86 11.87
CA LEU A 56 12.39 23.29 10.48
C LEU A 56 13.61 24.10 10.00
N GLU A 57 14.65 24.21 10.83
CA GLU A 57 15.86 24.99 10.54
C GLU A 57 16.58 24.47 9.29
N ASN A 58 16.62 23.15 9.10
CA ASN A 58 17.22 22.53 7.91
C ASN A 58 16.51 22.99 6.61
N VAL A 59 15.19 23.20 6.65
CA VAL A 59 14.41 23.68 5.50
C VAL A 59 14.66 25.18 5.29
N ALA A 60 14.66 25.96 6.36
CA ALA A 60 14.96 27.40 6.29
C ALA A 60 16.37 27.65 5.75
N GLY A 61 17.34 26.81 6.13
CA GLY A 61 18.72 26.87 5.64
C GLY A 61 18.87 26.67 4.14
N LEU A 62 17.90 26.04 3.46
CA LEU A 62 17.89 25.91 1.99
C LEU A 62 17.67 27.26 1.28
N PHE A 63 17.19 28.28 1.99
CA PHE A 63 16.90 29.61 1.46
C PHE A 63 17.88 30.68 1.95
N THR A 64 18.91 30.29 2.72
CA THR A 64 20.01 31.18 3.09
C THR A 64 21.00 31.26 1.92
N PRO A 65 21.33 32.46 1.41
CA PRO A 65 22.27 32.63 0.29
C PRO A 65 23.72 32.23 0.63
#